data_AF-A0AAD6TAL1-F1
#
_entry.id   AF-A0AAD6TAL1-F1
#
_cell.length_a   1.000
_cell.length_b   1.000
_cell.length_c   1.000
_cell.angle_alpha   90.00
_cell.angle_beta   90.00
_cell.angle_gamma   90.00
#
_symmetry.space_group_name_H-M   'P 1'
#
loop_
_entity.id
_entity.type
_entity.pdbx_description
1 polymer ?
#
loop_
_entity_poly.entity_id
_entity_poly.type
_entity_poly.pdbx_seq_one_letter_code
_entity_poly.pdbx_strand_id
1 'polypeptide(L)'
;MLSQEMQERLVEAAFAAKANAYSPYSTFPVGAAVLCSDGRIVKGASIDNASYSETICAERTAIVKAVSEGTRSFAALAVVANVPHISPCGLCRQVIVEFCAPEMLVLLIPGDY
;
A
#
# COMPACT_ATOMS: atom_id res chain seq x y z
N MET A 1 -5.49 0.57 -19.34
CA MET A 1 -5.01 1.77 -18.61
C MET A 1 -6.07 2.10 -17.57
N LEU A 2 -5.69 2.35 -16.31
CA LEU A 2 -6.66 2.60 -15.23
C LEU A 2 -7.30 3.98 -15.40
N SER A 3 -8.62 4.10 -15.26
CA SER A 3 -9.31 5.41 -15.36
C SER A 3 -8.83 6.37 -14.27
N GLN A 4 -8.89 7.68 -14.55
CA GLN A 4 -8.51 8.71 -13.59
C GLN A 4 -9.33 8.62 -12.31
N GLU A 5 -10.66 8.45 -12.43
CA GLU A 5 -11.56 8.26 -11.28
C GLU A 5 -11.15 7.08 -10.38
N MET A 6 -10.73 5.95 -10.98
CA MET A 6 -10.29 4.80 -10.20
C MET A 6 -8.93 5.04 -9.53
N GLN A 7 -8.03 5.81 -10.17
CA GLN A 7 -6.77 6.21 -9.53
C GLN A 7 -7.04 7.11 -8.31
N GLU A 8 -7.93 8.09 -8.43
CA GLU A 8 -8.35 8.97 -7.33
C GLU A 8 -8.93 8.16 -6.17
N ARG A 9 -9.90 7.26 -6.44
CA ARG A 9 -10.47 6.35 -5.43
C ARG A 9 -9.42 5.47 -4.74
N LEU A 10 -8.43 4.99 -5.50
CA LEU A 10 -7.36 4.16 -4.95
C LEU A 10 -6.44 4.97 -4.02
N VAL A 11 -6.12 6.21 -4.41
CA VAL A 11 -5.32 7.13 -3.60
C VAL A 11 -6.07 7.55 -2.33
N GLU A 12 -7.35 7.90 -2.43
CA GLU A 12 -8.20 8.18 -1.26
C GLU A 12 -8.24 7.01 -0.28
N ALA A 13 -8.36 5.77 -0.79
CA ALA A 13 -8.33 4.58 0.03
C ALA A 13 -7.00 4.40 0.77
N ALA A 14 -5.87 4.73 0.13
CA ALA A 14 -4.55 4.70 0.75
C ALA A 14 -4.41 5.78 1.84
N PHE A 15 -4.92 6.99 1.62
CA PHE A 15 -5.00 8.04 2.65
C PHE A 15 -5.86 7.62 3.84
N ALA A 16 -7.03 7.05 3.60
CA ALA A 16 -7.90 6.52 4.65
C ALA A 16 -7.23 5.36 5.42
N ALA A 17 -6.41 4.55 4.74
CA ALA A 17 -5.63 3.49 5.39
C ALA A 17 -4.55 4.06 6.32
N LYS A 18 -3.85 5.12 5.90
CA LYS A 18 -2.81 5.81 6.70
C LYS A 18 -3.31 6.24 8.07
N ALA A 19 -4.58 6.66 8.18
CA ALA A 19 -5.19 7.05 9.46
C ALA A 19 -5.24 5.91 10.51
N ASN A 20 -5.09 4.65 10.08
CA ASN A 20 -5.05 3.48 10.95
C ASN A 20 -3.62 2.96 11.17
N ALA A 21 -2.60 3.71 10.77
CA ALA A 21 -1.21 3.32 11.00
C ALA A 21 -0.91 3.27 12.51
N TYR A 22 -0.29 2.18 12.94
CA TYR A 22 0.23 2.05 14.29
C TYR A 22 1.73 2.31 14.23
N SER A 23 2.15 3.55 14.48
CA SER A 23 3.56 3.93 14.34
C SER A 23 4.09 4.74 15.53
N PRO A 24 3.97 4.25 16.78
CA PRO A 24 4.44 4.99 17.96
C PRO A 24 5.96 5.08 18.07
N TYR A 25 6.70 4.21 17.38
CA TYR A 25 8.16 4.16 17.44
C TYR A 25 8.80 4.99 16.33
N SER A 26 8.36 4.82 15.09
CA SER A 26 8.90 5.57 13.95
C SER A 26 8.30 6.98 13.82
N THR A 27 7.10 7.21 14.35
CA THR A 27 6.29 8.41 14.09
C THR A 27 6.07 8.69 12.60
N PHE A 28 6.12 7.63 11.78
CA PHE A 28 6.08 7.71 10.32
C PHE A 28 4.91 6.89 9.74
N PRO A 29 3.69 7.45 9.73
CA PRO A 29 2.52 6.73 9.24
C PRO A 29 2.53 6.60 7.71
N VAL A 30 2.38 5.36 7.22
CA VAL A 30 2.25 5.05 5.79
C VAL A 30 0.92 4.36 5.55
N GLY A 31 0.23 4.75 4.46
CA GLY A 31 -0.96 4.08 3.97
C GLY A 31 -0.73 3.49 2.58
N ALA A 32 -1.41 2.39 2.30
CA ALA A 32 -1.43 1.78 0.99
C ALA A 32 -2.81 1.21 0.66
N ALA A 33 -3.11 1.12 -0.62
CA ALA A 33 -4.30 0.43 -1.11
C ALA A 33 -3.98 -0.30 -2.40
N VAL A 34 -4.37 -1.56 -2.49
CA VAL A 34 -4.21 -2.38 -3.69
C VAL A 34 -5.58 -2.57 -4.36
N LEU A 35 -5.64 -2.33 -5.66
CA LEU A 35 -6.79 -2.61 -6.50
C LEU A 35 -6.69 -4.03 -7.02
N CYS A 36 -7.63 -4.89 -6.65
CA CYS A 36 -7.78 -6.23 -7.18
C CYS A 36 -8.37 -6.19 -8.60
N SER A 37 -8.09 -7.21 -9.40
CA SER A 37 -8.57 -7.30 -10.79
C SER A 37 -10.10 -7.39 -10.91
N ASP A 38 -10.79 -7.74 -9.83
CA ASP A 38 -12.26 -7.75 -9.72
C ASP A 38 -12.86 -6.41 -9.27
N GLY A 39 -12.03 -5.37 -9.12
CA GLY A 39 -12.45 -4.02 -8.73
C GLY A 39 -12.50 -3.76 -7.23
N ARG A 40 -12.25 -4.77 -6.37
CA ARG A 40 -12.15 -4.55 -4.92
C ARG A 40 -10.89 -3.77 -4.55
N ILE A 41 -10.98 -2.90 -3.55
CA ILE A 41 -9.83 -2.18 -3.00
C ILE A 41 -9.52 -2.71 -1.60
N VAL A 42 -8.29 -3.19 -1.40
CA VAL A 42 -7.82 -3.69 -0.11
C VAL A 42 -6.85 -2.69 0.50
N LYS A 43 -7.20 -2.17 1.68
CA LYS A 43 -6.42 -1.15 2.41
C LYS A 43 -5.39 -1.78 3.35
N GLY A 44 -4.22 -1.14 3.45
CA GLY A 44 -3.14 -1.48 4.37
C GLY A 44 -2.50 -0.26 5.00
N ALA A 45 -2.07 -0.38 6.25
CA ALA A 45 -1.37 0.66 6.98
C ALA A 45 -0.05 0.10 7.52
N SER A 46 0.93 0.97 7.79
CA SER A 46 2.14 0.58 8.50
C SER A 46 1.81 0.22 9.95
N ILE A 47 2.39 -0.88 10.42
CA ILE A 47 2.26 -1.35 11.81
C ILE A 47 3.67 -1.60 12.34
N ASP A 48 4.11 -0.71 13.21
CA ASP A 48 5.38 -0.83 13.91
C ASP A 48 5.27 -1.88 15.03
N ASN A 49 6.42 -2.42 15.41
CA ASN A 49 6.56 -3.29 16.57
C ASN A 49 7.81 -2.86 17.35
N ALA A 50 7.83 -3.09 18.67
CA ALA A 50 9.01 -2.85 19.51
C ALA A 50 10.24 -3.63 18.99
N SER A 51 10.02 -4.85 18.51
CA SER A 51 10.98 -5.61 17.71
C SER A 51 10.90 -5.12 16.26
N TYR A 52 11.81 -4.23 15.86
CA TYR A 52 11.71 -3.54 14.56
C TYR A 52 11.70 -4.47 13.34
N SER A 53 12.26 -5.69 13.47
CA SER A 53 12.19 -6.72 12.42
C SER A 53 10.78 -7.22 12.15
N GLU A 54 9.85 -7.06 13.10
CA GLU A 54 8.44 -7.46 12.96
C GLU A 54 7.55 -6.36 12.36
N THR A 55 8.10 -5.15 12.15
CA THR A 55 7.36 -4.07 11.51
C THR A 55 6.89 -4.47 10.11
N ILE A 56 5.60 -4.30 9.85
CA ILE A 56 4.99 -4.54 8.54
C ILE A 56 4.64 -3.21 7.87
N CYS A 57 5.14 -3.03 6.64
CA CYS A 57 4.89 -1.84 5.84
C CYS A 57 3.47 -1.89 5.25
N ALA A 58 2.92 -0.72 4.93
CA ALA A 58 1.55 -0.59 4.44
C ALA A 58 1.26 -1.44 3.18
N GLU A 59 2.21 -1.48 2.24
CA GLU A 59 2.12 -2.27 1.01
C GLU A 59 1.98 -3.76 1.30
N ARG A 60 2.81 -4.27 2.23
CA ARG A 60 2.76 -5.67 2.68
C ARG A 60 1.44 -5.95 3.41
N THR A 61 0.97 -5.04 4.27
CA THR A 61 -0.33 -5.18 4.94
C THR A 61 -1.48 -5.30 3.92
N ALA A 62 -1.50 -4.47 2.88
CA ALA A 62 -2.54 -4.51 1.85
C ALA A 62 -2.50 -5.81 1.03
N ILE A 63 -1.31 -6.18 0.54
CA ILE A 63 -1.14 -7.36 -0.32
C ILE A 63 -1.39 -8.65 0.46
N VAL A 64 -0.78 -8.81 1.65
CA VAL A 64 -0.93 -10.04 2.45
C VAL A 64 -2.38 -10.23 2.88
N LYS A 65 -3.10 -9.15 3.23
CA LYS A 65 -4.54 -9.22 3.50
C LYS A 65 -5.30 -9.77 2.30
N ALA A 66 -5.12 -9.17 1.12
CA ALA A 66 -5.81 -9.61 -0.09
C ALA A 66 -5.49 -11.08 -0.45
N VAL A 67 -4.21 -11.46 -0.36
CA VAL A 67 -3.75 -12.83 -0.63
C VAL A 67 -4.32 -13.82 0.38
N SER A 68 -4.38 -13.46 1.67
CA SER A 68 -4.98 -14.31 2.71
C SER A 68 -6.48 -14.54 2.51
N GLU A 69 -7.16 -13.59 1.85
CA GLU A 69 -8.57 -13.67 1.47
C GLU A 69 -8.77 -14.30 0.07
N GLY A 70 -7.73 -14.96 -0.47
CA GLY A 70 -7.80 -15.71 -1.74
C GLY A 70 -7.59 -14.89 -3.00
N THR A 71 -7.25 -13.60 -2.89
CA THR A 71 -7.06 -12.71 -4.05
C THR A 71 -5.59 -12.57 -4.40
N ARG A 72 -5.20 -13.02 -5.59
CA ARG A 72 -3.79 -13.01 -6.08
C ARG A 72 -3.63 -12.33 -7.43
N SER A 73 -4.58 -11.48 -7.80
CA SER A 73 -4.56 -10.74 -9.06
C SER A 73 -4.87 -9.28 -8.79
N PHE A 74 -3.93 -8.41 -9.17
CA PHE A 74 -3.93 -6.99 -8.84
C PHE A 74 -3.73 -6.13 -10.09
N ALA A 75 -4.41 -4.99 -10.13
CA ALA A 75 -4.39 -4.06 -11.24
C ALA A 75 -3.55 -2.80 -10.96
N ALA A 76 -3.49 -2.36 -9.70
CA ALA A 76 -2.72 -1.18 -9.28
C ALA A 76 -2.47 -1.16 -7.77
N LEU A 77 -1.46 -0.40 -7.34
CA LEU A 77 -1.15 -0.11 -5.95
C LEU A 77 -0.98 1.40 -5.76
N ALA A 78 -1.55 1.97 -4.71
CA ALA A 78 -1.22 3.32 -4.24
C ALA A 78 -0.53 3.26 -2.89
N VAL A 79 0.48 4.12 -2.67
CA VAL A 79 1.22 4.25 -1.42
C VAL A 79 1.36 5.73 -1.07
N VAL A 80 1.06 6.08 0.18
CA VAL A 80 1.05 7.47 0.67
C VAL A 80 1.78 7.60 2.00
N ALA A 81 2.58 8.66 2.16
CA ALA A 81 3.19 9.06 3.44
C ALA A 81 3.50 10.56 3.43
N ASN A 82 3.63 11.19 4.60
CA ASN A 82 3.88 12.64 4.74
C ASN A 82 5.34 13.02 4.45
N VAL A 83 5.78 12.77 3.21
CA VAL A 83 7.11 13.13 2.70
C VAL A 83 7.02 13.56 1.24
N PRO A 84 7.94 14.42 0.75
CA PRO A 84 7.94 14.86 -0.65
C PRO A 84 8.11 13.73 -1.66
N HIS A 85 8.86 12.69 -1.27
CA HIS A 85 9.11 11.51 -2.09
C HIS A 85 9.01 10.26 -1.23
N ILE A 86 8.21 9.30 -1.68
CA ILE A 86 8.09 7.98 -1.08
C ILE A 86 8.49 6.94 -2.12
N SER A 87 9.14 5.86 -1.67
CA SER A 87 9.32 4.68 -2.50
C SER A 87 9.20 3.42 -1.64
N PRO A 88 8.67 2.32 -2.18
CA PRO A 88 8.60 1.06 -1.45
C PRO A 88 10.00 0.58 -1.08
N CYS A 89 10.17 0.08 0.14
CA CYS A 89 11.42 -0.51 0.60
C CYS A 89 11.70 -1.85 -0.14
N GLY A 90 12.92 -2.39 -0.02
CA GLY A 90 13.31 -3.62 -0.71
C GLY A 90 12.39 -4.82 -0.42
N LEU A 91 11.94 -4.97 0.83
CA LEU A 91 11.00 -6.03 1.22
C LEU A 91 9.64 -5.87 0.54
N CYS A 92 9.11 -4.65 0.46
CA CYS A 92 7.85 -4.37 -0.24
C CYS A 92 7.99 -4.65 -1.74
N ARG A 93 9.09 -4.23 -2.36
CA ARG A 93 9.34 -4.51 -3.78
C ARG A 93 9.38 -6.01 -4.07
N GLN A 94 10.00 -6.80 -3.19
CA GLN A 94 10.04 -8.25 -3.35
C GLN A 94 8.64 -8.88 -3.26
N VAL A 95 7.79 -8.42 -2.32
CA VAL A 95 6.40 -8.87 -2.22
C VAL A 95 5.57 -8.41 -3.44
N ILE A 96 5.79 -7.19 -3.94
CA ILE A 96 5.10 -6.69 -5.13
C ILE A 96 5.46 -7.56 -6.34
N VAL A 97 6.74 -7.88 -6.57
CA VAL A 97 7.16 -8.72 -7.71
C VAL A 97 6.62 -10.15 -7.62
N GLU A 98 6.45 -10.70 -6.41
CA GLU A 98 5.88 -12.04 -6.23
C GLU A 98 4.40 -12.11 -6.68
N PHE A 99 3.62 -11.06 -6.40
CA PHE A 99 2.17 -11.11 -6.57
C PHE A 99 1.60 -10.23 -7.69
N CYS A 100 2.40 -9.32 -8.26
CA CYS A 100 1.95 -8.32 -9.21
C CYS A 100 2.69 -8.45 -10.54
N ALA A 101 2.02 -8.07 -11.63
CA ALA A 101 2.67 -8.00 -12.94
C ALA A 101 3.80 -6.95 -12.94
N PRO A 102 4.91 -7.17 -13.66
CA PRO A 102 6.01 -6.19 -13.75
C PRO A 102 5.58 -4.81 -14.23
N GLU A 103 4.55 -4.76 -15.08
CA GLU A 103 3.99 -3.53 -15.65
C GLU A 103 2.87 -2.91 -14.80
N MET A 104 2.57 -3.47 -13.62
CA MET A 104 1.51 -2.98 -12.75
C MET A 104 1.79 -1.53 -12.33
N LEU A 105 0.77 -0.68 -12.42
CA LEU A 105 0.84 0.71 -12.00
C LEU A 105 1.03 0.82 -10.48
N VAL A 106 2.06 1.54 -10.06
CA VAL A 106 2.30 1.92 -8.66
C VAL A 106 2.28 3.44 -8.54
N LEU A 107 1.27 3.96 -7.82
CA LEU A 107 1.10 5.38 -7.53
C LEU A 107 1.80 5.70 -6.21
N LEU A 108 2.83 6.53 -6.27
CA LEU A 108 3.61 6.99 -5.11
C LEU A 108 3.24 8.44 -4.83
N ILE A 109 2.41 8.67 -3.82
CA ILE A 109 1.80 9.98 -3.58
C ILE A 109 2.36 10.58 -2.29
N PRO A 110 2.91 11.81 -2.34
CA PRO A 110 3.28 12.54 -1.13
C PRO A 110 2.03 12.85 -0.29
N GLY A 111 2.20 12.96 1.02
CA GLY A 111 1.09 13.11 1.98
C GLY A 111 0.38 14.45 1.92
N ASP A 112 0.83 15.34 1.04
CA ASP A 112 0.40 16.73 0.88
C ASP A 112 -0.54 16.89 -0.34
N TYR A 113 -1.36 15.87 -0.65
CA TYR A 113 -2.32 15.93 -1.74
C TYR A 113 -3.57 16.75 -1.38
#